data_AF-A0A9E0N5Z4-F1
#
_entry.id   AF-A0A9E0N5Z4-F1
#
_cell.length_a   1.000
_cell.length_b   1.000
_cell.length_c   1.000
_cell.angle_alpha   90.00
_cell.angle_beta   90.00
_cell.angle_gamma   90.00
#
_symmetry.space_group_name_H-M   'P 1'
#
loop_
_entity.id
_entity.type
_entity.pdbx_description
1 polymer ?
#
loop_
_entity_poly.entity_id
_entity_poly.type
_entity_poly.pdbx_seq_one_letter_code
_entity_poly.pdbx_strand_id
1 'polypeptide(L)' 'MSTTQPRNPLHGLTLEAIVTALVAHYGWASLATMVRIRCFAENPSVPSTLKFLRKTPWARAKVEGLYLFMLRERERAARR' A
#
# COMPACT_ATOMS: atom_id res chain seq x y z
N MET A 1 4.35 15.61 -31.01
CA MET A 1 3.21 14.95 -30.36
C MET A 1 3.69 13.67 -29.69
N SER A 2 3.26 13.47 -28.44
CA SER A 2 3.18 12.18 -27.73
C SER A 2 4.47 11.45 -27.35
N THR A 3 5.01 11.76 -26.17
CA THR A 3 5.53 10.71 -25.29
C THR A 3 4.64 10.68 -24.05
N THR A 4 3.64 9.79 -24.07
CA THR A 4 2.94 9.30 -22.89
C THR A 4 3.94 9.22 -21.74
N GLN A 5 3.76 10.00 -20.67
CA GLN A 5 4.45 9.75 -19.42
C GLN A 5 3.74 8.55 -18.77
N PRO A 6 4.26 7.30 -18.89
CA PRO A 6 3.51 6.09 -18.51
C PRO A 6 3.61 5.81 -16.99
N ARG A 7 4.12 6.77 -16.22
CA ARG A 7 4.67 6.58 -14.87
C ARG A 7 4.02 7.49 -13.84
N ASN A 8 2.70 7.69 -13.90
CA ASN A 8 1.95 8.07 -12.70
C ASN A 8 1.29 6.82 -12.11
N PRO A 9 2.00 6.00 -11.31
CA PRO A 9 1.49 4.76 -10.72
C PRO A 9 0.44 4.98 -9.61
N LEU A 10 -0.18 6.17 -9.59
CA LEU A 10 -1.19 6.61 -8.64
C LEU A 10 -2.47 7.14 -9.31
N HIS A 11 -2.48 7.33 -10.63
CA HIS A 11 -3.68 7.83 -11.31
C HIS A 11 -4.73 6.71 -11.39
N GLY A 12 -5.71 6.74 -10.48
CA GLY A 12 -6.80 5.77 -10.40
C GLY A 12 -6.58 4.62 -9.41
N LEU A 13 -5.56 4.68 -8.53
CA LEU A 13 -5.38 3.63 -7.54
C LEU A 13 -6.41 3.72 -6.42
N THR A 14 -7.15 2.62 -6.25
CA THR A 14 -8.05 2.43 -5.12
C THR A 14 -7.25 2.04 -3.87
N LEU A 15 -7.85 2.25 -2.69
CA LEU A 15 -7.28 1.76 -1.43
C LEU A 15 -7.02 0.24 -1.47
N GLU A 16 -7.84 -0.50 -2.22
CA GLU A 16 -7.66 -1.92 -2.50
C GLU A 16 -6.36 -2.21 -3.26
N ALA A 17 -6.10 -1.46 -4.33
CA ALA A 17 -4.87 -1.60 -5.11
C ALA A 17 -3.64 -1.29 -4.25
N ILE A 18 -3.71 -0.26 -3.40
CA ILE A 18 -2.63 0.10 -2.46
C ILE A 18 -2.33 -1.06 -1.51
N VAL A 19 -3.36 -1.60 -0.83
CA VAL A 19 -3.19 -2.72 0.11
C VAL A 19 -2.64 -3.94 -0.63
N THR A 20 -3.17 -4.26 -1.80
CA THR A 20 -2.75 -5.42 -2.59
C THR A 20 -1.29 -5.30 -3.02
N ALA A 21 -0.85 -4.12 -3.47
CA ALA A 21 0.55 -3.89 -3.84
C ALA A 21 1.49 -3.97 -2.63
N LEU A 22 1.09 -3.41 -1.49
CA LEU A 22 1.85 -3.50 -0.25
C LEU A 22 2.00 -4.93 0.24
N VAL A 23 0.93 -5.72 0.18
CA VAL A 23 0.94 -7.14 0.54
C VAL A 23 1.82 -7.93 -0.43
N ALA A 24 1.72 -7.66 -1.73
CA ALA A 24 2.56 -8.33 -2.73
C ALA A 24 4.05 -8.02 -2.56
N HIS A 25 4.39 -6.81 -2.07
CA HIS A 25 5.78 -6.39 -1.90
C HIS A 25 6.38 -6.79 -0.54
N TYR A 26 5.64 -6.60 0.56
CA TYR A 26 6.14 -6.81 1.93
C TYR A 26 5.58 -8.07 2.60
N GLY A 27 4.41 -8.55 2.18
CA GLY A 27 3.65 -9.60 2.87
C GLY A 27 2.89 -9.10 4.10
N TRP A 28 1.92 -9.90 4.54
CA TRP A 28 1.06 -9.58 5.69
C TRP A 28 1.83 -9.48 7.01
N ALA A 29 2.83 -10.35 7.23
CA ALA A 29 3.62 -10.35 8.46
C ALA A 29 4.39 -9.04 8.65
N SER A 30 5.09 -8.57 7.61
CA SER A 30 5.83 -7.30 7.63
C SER A 30 4.89 -6.11 7.82
N LEU A 31 3.72 -6.11 7.17
CA LEU A 31 2.70 -5.07 7.35
C LEU A 31 2.16 -5.04 8.78
N ALA A 32 1.96 -6.20 9.40
CA ALA A 32 1.57 -6.30 10.81
C ALA A 32 2.62 -5.66 11.73
N THR A 33 3.91 -5.84 11.43
CA THR A 33 5.00 -5.19 12.18
C THR A 33 5.04 -3.68 11.96
N MET A 34 4.84 -3.20 10.72
CA MET A 34 4.95 -1.79 10.36
C MET A 34 3.74 -0.94 10.82
N VAL A 35 2.53 -1.46 10.65
CA VAL A 35 1.29 -0.73 10.96
C VAL A 35 0.71 -1.15 12.33
N ARG A 36 1.26 -2.18 12.98
CA ARG A 36 0.86 -2.71 14.31
C ARG A 36 -0.66 -2.88 14.46
N ILE A 37 -1.31 -3.36 13.41
CA ILE A 37 -2.75 -3.64 13.39
C ILE A 37 -2.98 -5.14 13.36
N ARG A 38 -3.78 -5.62 14.33
CA ARG A 38 -4.14 -7.03 14.49
C ARG A 38 -4.82 -7.62 13.25
N CYS A 39 -5.51 -6.80 12.45
CA CYS A 39 -6.18 -7.23 11.24
C CYS A 39 -5.24 -7.97 10.26
N PHE A 40 -3.95 -7.61 10.22
CA PHE A 40 -2.97 -8.28 9.35
C PHE A 40 -2.44 -9.60 9.91
N ALA A 41 -2.59 -9.84 11.21
CA ALA A 41 -2.11 -11.06 11.87
C ALA A 41 -3.21 -12.12 12.01
N GLU A 42 -4.43 -11.72 12.36
CA GLU A 42 -5.52 -12.66 12.67
C GLU A 42 -6.38 -13.03 11.44
N ASN A 43 -6.64 -12.08 10.54
CA ASN A 43 -7.47 -12.31 9.34
C ASN A 43 -6.89 -11.57 8.12
N PRO A 44 -5.71 -12.01 7.62
CA PRO A 44 -5.01 -11.37 6.51
C PRO A 44 -5.80 -11.52 5.20
N SER A 45 -6.71 -10.59 4.96
CA SER A 45 -7.48 -10.51 3.73
C SER A 45 -7.68 -9.05 3.34
N VAL A 46 -7.61 -8.80 2.03
CA VAL A 46 -7.84 -7.48 1.43
C VAL A 46 -9.22 -6.92 1.80
N PRO A 47 -10.36 -7.65 1.64
CA PRO A 47 -11.67 -7.10 2.00
C PRO A 47 -11.83 -6.78 3.49
N SER A 48 -11.26 -7.59 4.40
CA SER A 48 -11.32 -7.32 5.85
C SER A 48 -10.46 -6.12 6.22
N THR A 49 -9.27 -6.01 5.62
CA THR A 49 -8.42 -4.83 5.74
C THR A 49 -9.16 -3.58 5.29
N LEU A 50 -9.81 -3.60 4.13
CA LEU A 50 -10.53 -2.42 3.62
C LEU A 50 -11.68 -2.01 4.54
N LYS A 51 -12.45 -2.98 5.07
CA LYS A 51 -13.48 -2.71 6.08
C LYS A 51 -12.88 -2.07 7.33
N PHE A 52 -11.72 -2.53 7.78
CA PHE A 52 -10.99 -1.97 8.92
C PHE A 52 -10.49 -0.54 8.64
N LEU A 53 -9.80 -0.34 7.51
CA LEU A 53 -9.28 0.98 7.09
C LEU A 53 -10.39 2.01 6.83
N ARG A 54 -11.63 1.57 6.57
CA ARG A 54 -12.81 2.46 6.53
C ARG A 54 -13.27 2.94 7.90
N LYS A 55 -13.12 2.11 8.93
CA LYS A 55 -13.49 2.45 10.31
C LYS A 55 -12.36 3.14 11.08
N THR A 56 -11.12 3.03 10.61
CA THR A 56 -9.93 3.53 11.32
C THR A 56 -9.09 4.44 10.42
N PRO A 57 -9.40 5.76 10.37
CA PRO A 57 -8.77 6.70 9.45
C PRO A 57 -7.25 6.84 9.63
N TRP A 58 -6.75 6.82 10.88
CA TRP A 58 -5.32 6.92 11.14
C TRP A 58 -4.53 5.73 10.54
N ALA A 59 -5.14 4.53 10.52
CA ALA A 59 -4.53 3.35 9.95
C ALA A 59 -4.48 3.44 8.43
N ARG A 60 -5.53 4.00 7.80
CA ARG A 60 -5.55 4.29 6.35
C ARG A 60 -4.39 5.22 5.98
N ALA A 61 -4.27 6.35 6.66
CA ALA A 61 -3.20 7.32 6.40
C ALA A 61 -1.81 6.68 6.52
N LYS A 62 -1.63 5.76 7.48
CA LYS A 62 -0.37 5.03 7.66
C LYS A 62 -0.07 4.05 6.52
N VAL A 63 -1.08 3.32 6.04
CA VAL A 63 -0.96 2.41 4.89
C VAL A 63 -0.64 3.20 3.61
N GLU A 64 -1.32 4.31 3.37
CA GLU A 64 -1.06 5.20 2.23
C GLU A 64 0.36 5.78 2.29
N GLY A 65 0.80 6.24 3.46
CA GLY A 65 2.17 6.71 3.66
C GLY A 65 3.23 5.64 3.38
N LEU A 66 2.94 4.39 3.76
CA LEU A 66 3.83 3.25 3.51
C LEU A 66 3.93 2.92 2.02
N TYR A 67 2.83 3.04 1.29
CA TYR A 67 2.81 2.89 -0.16
C TYR A 67 3.66 3.96 -0.86
N LEU A 68 3.56 5.22 -0.42
CA LEU A 68 4.41 6.31 -0.93
C LEU A 68 5.89 6.09 -0.61
N PHE A 69 6.21 5.51 0.55
CA PHE A 69 7.58 5.15 0.91
C PHE A 69 8.12 4.07 -0.04
N MET A 70 7.36 2.98 -0.24
CA MET A 70 7.71 1.91 -1.17
C MET A 70 7.90 2.45 -2.60
N LEU A 71 7.03 3.33 -3.09
CA LEU A 71 7.18 3.95 -4.40
C LEU A 71 8.50 4.72 -4.53
N ARG A 72 8.83 5.56 -3.54
CA ARG A 72 10.10 6.30 -3.52
C ARG A 72 11.31 5.38 -3.55
N GLU A 73 11.28 4.28 -2.79
CA GLU A 73 12.36 3.29 -2.80
C GLU A 73 12.48 2.57 -4.15
N ARG A 74 11.36 2.20 -4.78
CA ARG A 74 11.36 1.61 -6.13
C ARG A 74 11.92 2.56 -7.18
N GLU A 75 11.58 3.84 -7.11
CA GLU A 75 12.13 4.86 -8.02
C GLU A 75 13.63 5.06 -7.84
N ARG A 76 14.11 5.08 -6.59
CA ARG A 76 15.55 5.16 -6.28
C ARG A 76 16.30 3.96 -6.81
N ALA A 77 15.77 2.75 -6.61
CA ALA A 77 16.36 1.52 -7.13
C ALA A 77 16.40 1.50 -8.66
N ALA A 78 15.37 2.02 -9.33
CA ALA A 78 15.31 2.07 -10.80
C ALA A 78 16.22 3.14 -11.44
N ARG A 79 16.75 4.09 -10.65
CA ARG A 79 17.69 5.12 -11.11
C ARG A 79 19.16 4.74 -10.89
N ARG A 80 19.44 3.61 -10.23
CA ARG A 80 20.78 3.01 -10.11
C ARG A 80 21.02 2.03 -11.25
#